data_AF-A0A1F9FRI3-F1
#
_entry.id   AF-A0A1F9FRI3-F1
#
_cell.length_a   1.000
_cell.length_b   1.000
_cell.length_c   1.000
_cell.angle_alpha   90.00
_cell.angle_beta   90.00
_cell.angle_gamma   90.00
#
_symmetry.space_group_name_H-M   'P 1'
#
loop_
_entity.id
_entity.type
_entity.pdbx_description
1 polymer ?
#
loop_
_entity_poly.entity_id
_entity_poly.type
_entity_poly.pdbx_seq_one_letter_code
_entity_poly.pdbx_strand_id
1 'polypeptide(L)'
;MSLNQKYSWAHFLKEHPEMKKKGVKRTSDEGKKAFETAFKKYAKEFLKARLHGIETLQKKATHKREELIKKQQEVVKAKKRPRVKFLQTKIGRQDAWLSRLSKQAERAKELQKNF
;
A
#
# COMPACT_ATOMS: atom_id res chain seq x y z
N MET A 1 12.78 -0.96 -5.09
CA MET A 1 12.43 -0.49 -6.44
C MET A 1 11.70 0.83 -6.31
N SER A 2 12.31 1.93 -6.73
CA SER A 2 11.68 3.25 -6.73
C SER A 2 10.56 3.32 -7.78
N LEU A 3 9.57 4.20 -7.61
CA LEU A 3 8.48 4.37 -8.58
C LEU A 3 9.00 4.68 -9.99
N ASN A 4 10.10 5.42 -10.08
CA ASN A 4 10.80 5.75 -11.33
C ASN A 4 11.38 4.52 -12.06
N GLN A 5 11.67 3.43 -11.34
CA GLN A 5 12.12 2.17 -11.95
C GLN A 5 10.96 1.34 -12.51
N LYS A 6 9.72 1.59 -12.07
CA LYS A 6 8.54 0.83 -12.51
C LYS A 6 7.90 1.37 -13.78
N TYR A 7 8.05 2.67 -14.06
CA TYR A 7 7.52 3.31 -15.26
C TYR A 7 8.65 3.95 -16.06
N SER A 8 9.10 3.26 -17.11
CA SER A 8 10.19 3.71 -17.98
C SER A 8 9.65 4.35 -19.26
N TRP A 9 10.52 5.05 -20.01
CA TRP A 9 10.17 5.58 -21.33
C TRP A 9 9.69 4.49 -22.29
N ALA A 10 10.24 3.27 -22.16
CA ALA A 10 9.79 2.12 -22.94
C ALA A 10 8.36 1.69 -22.57
N HIS A 11 7.97 1.78 -21.30
CA HIS A 11 6.57 1.55 -20.89
C HIS A 11 5.64 2.63 -21.44
N PHE A 12 6.02 3.89 -21.35
CA PHE A 12 5.27 5.00 -21.94
C PHE A 12 5.04 4.82 -23.44
N LEU A 13 6.07 4.46 -24.21
CA LEU A 13 5.95 4.24 -25.65
C LEU A 13 5.09 3.01 -26.03
N LYS A 14 4.91 2.05 -25.11
CA LYS A 14 3.99 0.91 -25.29
C LYS A 14 2.54 1.34 -25.08
N GLU A 15 2.29 2.18 -24.08
CA GLU A 15 0.94 2.72 -23.78
C GLU A 15 0.52 3.80 -24.79
N HIS A 16 1.48 4.53 -25.36
CA HIS A 16 1.26 5.60 -26.34
C HIS A 16 1.98 5.31 -27.67
N PRO A 17 1.48 4.35 -28.48
CA PRO A 17 2.11 3.99 -29.75
C PRO A 17 2.12 5.14 -30.77
N GLU A 18 1.24 6.14 -30.63
CA GLU A 18 1.24 7.35 -31.46
C GLU A 18 2.50 8.19 -31.27
N MET A 19 2.97 8.35 -30.02
CA MET A 19 4.21 9.07 -29.71
C MET A 19 5.44 8.34 -30.25
N LYS A 20 5.38 7.01 -30.26
CA LYS A 20 6.40 6.16 -30.89
C LYS A 20 6.42 6.33 -32.41
N LYS A 21 5.24 6.34 -33.05
CA LYS A 21 5.09 6.56 -34.50
C LYS A 21 5.55 7.96 -34.93
N LYS A 22 5.29 8.97 -34.11
CA LYS A 22 5.76 10.36 -34.32
C LYS A 22 7.26 10.55 -34.06
N GLY A 23 7.98 9.52 -33.60
CA GLY A 23 9.42 9.60 -33.33
C GLY A 23 9.79 10.58 -32.21
N VAL A 24 8.84 10.91 -31.33
CA VAL A 24 9.06 11.88 -30.25
C VAL A 24 10.12 11.33 -29.30
N LYS A 25 11.18 12.11 -29.07
CA LYS A 25 12.26 11.73 -28.15
C LYS A 25 11.91 12.14 -26.73
N ARG A 26 12.34 11.36 -25.73
CA ARG A 26 12.19 11.74 -24.30
C ARG A 26 12.83 13.08 -23.98
N THR A 27 13.88 13.47 -24.72
CA THR A 27 14.61 14.72 -24.52
C THR A 27 13.92 15.93 -25.13
N SER A 28 12.96 15.74 -26.05
CA SER A 28 12.17 16.82 -26.62
C SER A 28 11.19 17.38 -25.60
N ASP A 29 10.84 18.66 -25.70
CA ASP A 29 9.93 19.30 -24.73
C ASP A 29 8.53 18.68 -24.74
N GLU A 30 8.04 18.28 -25.92
CA GLU A 30 6.80 17.53 -26.08
C GLU A 30 6.87 16.16 -25.40
N GLY A 31 7.97 15.42 -25.62
CA GLY A 31 8.20 14.11 -25.03
C GLY A 31 8.35 14.15 -23.51
N LYS A 32 9.05 15.16 -22.97
CA LYS A 32 9.18 15.38 -21.51
C LYS A 32 7.82 15.64 -20.88
N LYS A 33 7.05 16.60 -21.42
CA LYS A 33 5.73 16.95 -20.90
C LYS A 33 4.78 15.75 -20.93
N ALA A 34 4.73 15.02 -22.04
CA ALA A 34 3.87 13.85 -22.18
C ALA A 34 4.29 12.69 -21.26
N PHE A 35 5.59 12.49 -21.06
CA PHE A 35 6.09 11.49 -20.11
C PHE A 35 5.70 11.84 -18.67
N GLU A 36 5.91 13.08 -18.27
CA GLU A 36 5.68 13.53 -16.90
C GLU A 36 4.20 13.43 -16.53
N THR A 37 3.29 13.76 -17.44
CA THR A 37 1.85 13.63 -17.21
C THR A 37 1.43 12.17 -17.09
N ALA A 38 1.90 11.31 -17.99
CA ALA A 38 1.63 9.88 -17.93
C ALA A 38 2.23 9.24 -16.67
N PHE A 39 3.44 9.62 -16.29
CA PHE A 39 4.11 9.15 -15.08
C PHE A 39 3.34 9.56 -13.82
N LYS A 40 2.88 10.82 -13.72
CA LYS A 40 2.06 11.28 -12.60
C LYS A 40 0.76 10.49 -12.48
N LYS A 41 0.10 10.22 -13.62
CA LYS A 41 -1.12 9.40 -13.65
C LYS A 41 -0.83 7.97 -13.15
N TYR A 42 0.19 7.32 -13.69
CA TYR A 42 0.63 5.99 -13.26
C TYR A 42 0.97 5.96 -11.77
N ALA A 43 1.70 6.96 -11.27
CA ALA A 43 2.08 7.05 -9.86
C ALA A 43 0.84 7.13 -8.93
N LYS A 44 -0.16 7.94 -9.30
CA LYS A 44 -1.42 8.05 -8.56
C LYS A 44 -2.21 6.75 -8.55
N GLU A 45 -2.32 6.07 -9.69
CA GLU A 45 -3.02 4.78 -9.79
C GLU A 45 -2.30 3.69 -8.99
N PHE A 46 -0.97 3.62 -9.08
CA PHE A 46 -0.16 2.69 -8.32
C PHE A 46 -0.32 2.90 -6.79
N LEU A 47 -0.31 4.16 -6.33
CA LEU A 47 -0.52 4.48 -4.92
C LEU A 47 -1.94 4.17 -4.46
N LYS A 48 -2.95 4.38 -5.31
CA LYS A 48 -4.35 4.00 -5.03
C LYS A 48 -4.50 2.48 -4.86
N ALA A 49 -3.91 1.69 -5.76
CA ALA A 49 -3.91 0.23 -5.66
C ALA A 49 -3.20 -0.24 -4.37
N ARG A 50 -2.09 0.40 -4.02
CA ARG A 50 -1.37 0.11 -2.77
C ARG A 50 -2.21 0.42 -1.53
N LEU A 51 -2.91 1.55 -1.51
CA LEU A 51 -3.82 1.92 -0.41
C LEU A 51 -4.92 0.88 -0.24
N HIS A 52 -5.55 0.44 -1.34
CA HIS A 52 -6.57 -0.60 -1.29
C HIS A 52 -6.04 -1.94 -0.73
N GLY A 53 -4.81 -2.32 -1.08
CA GLY A 53 -4.14 -3.48 -0.51
C GLY A 53 -3.93 -3.34 1.01
N ILE A 54 -3.50 -2.16 1.47
CA ILE A 54 -3.32 -1.87 2.91
C ILE A 54 -4.65 -1.93 3.66
N GLU A 55 -5.72 -1.33 3.13
CA GLU A 55 -7.06 -1.39 3.72
C GLU A 55 -7.56 -2.83 3.86
N THR A 56 -7.35 -3.66 2.84
CA THR A 56 -7.70 -5.08 2.88
C THR A 56 -6.93 -5.82 3.98
N LEU A 57 -5.63 -5.53 4.15
CA LEU A 57 -4.82 -6.10 5.22
C LEU A 57 -5.25 -5.60 6.61
N GLN A 58 -5.65 -4.33 6.73
CA GLN A 58 -6.20 -3.77 7.98
C GLN A 58 -7.47 -4.51 8.37
N LYS A 59 -8.43 -4.69 7.45
CA LYS A 59 -9.67 -5.45 7.71
C LYS A 59 -9.40 -6.89 8.17
N LYS A 60 -8.47 -7.58 7.52
CA LYS A 60 -8.05 -8.93 7.94
C LYS A 60 -7.41 -8.91 9.33
N ALA A 61 -6.63 -7.86 9.62
CA ALA A 61 -5.94 -7.74 10.88
C ALA A 61 -6.87 -7.41 12.05
N THR A 62 -7.88 -6.54 11.84
CA THR A 62 -8.92 -6.23 12.83
C THR A 62 -9.78 -7.45 13.14
N HIS A 63 -10.21 -8.20 12.12
CA HIS A 63 -10.97 -9.44 12.33
C HIS A 63 -10.21 -10.44 13.21
N LYS A 64 -8.93 -10.69 12.89
CA LYS A 64 -8.07 -11.56 13.71
C LYS A 64 -7.89 -11.04 15.13
N ARG A 65 -7.79 -9.73 15.32
CA ARG A 65 -7.69 -9.11 16.65
C ARG A 65 -8.96 -9.37 17.47
N GLU A 66 -10.13 -9.19 16.88
CA GLU A 66 -11.42 -9.43 17.52
C GLU A 66 -11.60 -10.91 17.91
N GLU A 67 -11.23 -11.85 17.03
CA GLU A 67 -11.20 -13.27 17.37
C GLU A 67 -10.30 -13.58 18.57
N LEU A 68 -9.10 -12.98 18.62
CA LEU A 68 -8.18 -13.16 19.72
C LEU A 68 -8.72 -12.58 21.03
N ILE A 69 -9.41 -11.44 20.98
CA ILE A 69 -10.06 -10.83 22.15
C ILE A 69 -11.19 -11.75 22.66
N LYS A 70 -12.04 -12.30 21.77
CA LYS A 70 -13.10 -13.26 22.16
C LYS A 70 -12.50 -14.49 22.85
N LYS A 71 -11.46 -15.09 22.25
CA LYS A 71 -10.74 -16.23 22.86
C LYS A 71 -10.12 -15.87 24.20
N GLN A 72 -9.59 -14.65 24.35
CA GLN A 72 -9.04 -14.19 25.62
C GLN A 72 -10.13 -14.12 26.70
N GLN A 73 -11.30 -13.58 26.38
CA GLN A 73 -12.43 -13.49 27.32
C GLN A 73 -12.90 -14.88 27.80
N GLU A 74 -12.99 -15.85 26.90
CA GLU A 74 -13.31 -17.25 27.25
C GLU A 74 -12.28 -17.86 28.19
N VAL A 75 -10.99 -17.66 27.90
CA VAL A 75 -9.88 -18.17 28.71
C VAL A 75 -9.81 -17.50 30.08
N VAL A 76 -10.17 -16.21 30.17
CA VAL A 76 -10.31 -15.47 31.43
C VAL A 76 -11.44 -16.07 32.28
N LYS A 77 -12.62 -16.32 31.68
CA LYS A 77 -13.74 -17.00 32.37
C LYS A 77 -13.34 -18.39 32.88
N ALA A 78 -12.56 -19.12 32.09
CA ALA A 78 -12.02 -20.43 32.48
C ALA A 78 -10.84 -20.37 33.48
N LYS A 79 -10.47 -19.18 33.99
CA LYS A 79 -9.38 -18.94 34.96
C LYS A 79 -8.00 -19.48 34.53
N LYS A 80 -7.76 -19.71 33.23
CA LYS A 80 -6.48 -20.26 32.70
C LYS A 80 -5.44 -19.15 32.49
N ARG A 81 -4.89 -18.61 33.59
CA ARG A 81 -3.98 -17.44 33.60
C ARG A 81 -2.79 -17.51 32.62
N PRO A 82 -2.07 -18.63 32.44
CA PRO A 82 -0.95 -18.68 31.49
C PRO A 82 -1.39 -18.47 30.04
N ARG A 83 -2.57 -19.02 29.67
CA ARG A 83 -3.14 -18.87 28.33
C ARG A 83 -3.62 -17.44 28.07
N VAL A 84 -4.05 -16.71 29.10
CA VAL A 84 -4.42 -15.29 28.99
C VAL A 84 -3.19 -14.45 28.59
N LYS A 85 -2.05 -14.63 29.26
CA LYS A 85 -0.80 -13.92 28.92
C LYS A 85 -0.34 -14.20 27.49
N PHE A 86 -0.44 -15.46 27.04
CA PHE A 86 -0.12 -15.84 25.67
C PHE A 86 -1.04 -15.17 24.64
N LEU A 87 -2.35 -15.08 24.91
CA LEU A 87 -3.28 -14.38 24.02
C LEU A 87 -3.06 -12.86 24.03
N GLN A 88 -2.75 -12.25 25.17
CA GLN A 88 -2.39 -10.83 25.27
C GLN A 88 -1.18 -10.48 24.41
N THR A 89 -0.13 -11.31 24.42
CA THR A 89 1.05 -11.07 23.57
C THR A 89 0.71 -11.17 22.07
N LYS A 90 -0.18 -12.09 21.68
CA LYS A 90 -0.68 -12.16 20.29
C LYS A 90 -1.51 -10.94 19.90
N ILE A 91 -2.38 -10.45 20.78
CA ILE A 91 -3.16 -9.22 20.56
C ILE A 91 -2.20 -8.03 20.39
N GLY A 92 -1.21 -7.87 21.28
CA GLY A 92 -0.23 -6.79 21.17
C GLY A 92 0.60 -6.84 19.88
N ARG A 93 0.96 -8.03 19.39
CA ARG A 93 1.60 -8.19 18.06
C ARG A 93 0.68 -7.72 16.92
N GLN A 94 -0.62 -7.99 17.04
CA GLN A 94 -1.61 -7.58 16.06
C GLN A 94 -1.83 -6.07 16.07
N ASP A 95 -1.89 -5.45 17.26
CA ASP A 95 -1.96 -4.00 17.42
C ASP A 95 -0.73 -3.30 16.84
N ALA A 96 0.47 -3.84 17.11
CA ALA A 96 1.70 -3.34 16.52
C ALA A 96 1.69 -3.45 14.99
N TRP A 97 1.14 -4.53 14.44
CA TRP A 97 0.97 -4.69 12.99
C TRP A 97 -0.01 -3.67 12.40
N LEU A 98 -1.15 -3.44 13.05
CA LEU A 98 -2.12 -2.41 12.66
C LEU A 98 -1.49 -1.02 12.65
N SER A 99 -0.69 -0.67 13.66
CA SER A 99 0.06 0.59 13.71
C SER A 99 1.08 0.74 12.57
N ARG A 100 1.74 -0.36 12.16
CA ARG A 100 2.63 -0.34 10.99
C ARG A 100 1.85 -0.12 9.70
N LEU A 101 0.70 -0.77 9.55
CA LEU A 101 -0.17 -0.58 8.38
C LEU A 101 -0.71 0.85 8.30
N SER A 102 -1.11 1.46 9.42
CA SER A 102 -1.58 2.85 9.43
C SER A 102 -0.49 3.82 8.99
N LYS A 103 0.74 3.69 9.51
CA LYS A 103 1.90 4.48 9.08
C LYS A 103 2.22 4.30 7.59
N GLN A 104 2.05 3.09 7.05
CA GLN A 104 2.23 2.85 5.62
C GLN A 104 1.14 3.52 4.77
N ALA A 105 -0.11 3.52 5.25
CA ALA A 105 -1.21 4.21 4.60
C ALA A 105 -1.01 5.73 4.59
N GLU A 106 -0.57 6.31 5.70
CA GLU A 106 -0.24 7.74 5.82
C GLU A 106 0.86 8.14 4.82
N ARG A 107 1.97 7.40 4.79
CA ARG A 107 3.04 7.63 3.81
C ARG A 107 2.56 7.52 2.37
N ALA A 108 1.70 6.55 2.07
CA ALA A 108 1.16 6.40 0.72
C ALA A 108 0.23 7.57 0.34
N LYS A 109 -0.56 8.09 1.28
CA LYS A 109 -1.40 9.29 1.09
C LYS A 109 -0.56 10.55 0.90
N GLU A 110 0.50 10.74 1.69
CA GLU A 110 1.43 11.86 1.53
C GLU A 110 2.11 11.83 0.16
N LEU A 111 2.62 10.68 -0.26
CA LEU A 111 3.19 10.51 -1.59
C LEU A 111 2.18 10.82 -2.68
N GLN A 112 0.92 10.40 -2.52
CA GLN A 112 -0.12 10.66 -3.52
C GLN A 112 -0.47 12.14 -3.64
N LYS A 113 -0.41 12.91 -2.54
CA LYS A 113 -0.59 14.37 -2.55
C LYS A 113 0.56 15.10 -3.25
N ASN A 114 1.76 14.54 -3.18
CA ASN A 114 2.97 15.15 -3.73
C ASN A 114 3.17 14.86 -5.24
N PHE A 115 2.27 14.08 -5.87
CA PHE A 115 2.23 13.83 -7.32
C PHE A 115 1.08 14.60 -8.00
#